data_AF-A0AAV2JN90-F1
#
_entry.id   AF-A0AAV2JN90-F1
#
_cell.length_a   1.000
_cell.length_b   1.000
_cell.length_c   1.000
_cell.angle_alpha   90.00
_cell.angle_beta   90.00
_cell.angle_gamma   90.00
#
_symmetry.space_group_name_H-M   'P 1'
#
loop_
_entity.id
_entity.type
_entity.pdbx_description
1 polymer ?
#
loop_
_entity_poly.entity_id
_entity_poly.type
_entity_poly.pdbx_seq_one_letter_code
_entity_poly.pdbx_strand_id
1 'polypeptide(L)'
;MCNFTVTCSSGLSEGAVSRSFSCVTNSCDQSDTHSPGHTDSSIALFLSGSSIICNHSNHVSWSQDTWDYQQECEKKGIKDDKPAVIRFIIFGVVTFVVALVLVYLFFDLKRRKRMKRENLEETVYDDVQVKIYLS
;
A
#
# COMPACT_ATOMS: atom_id res chain seq x y z
N MET A 1 -4.18 -9.06 14.25
CA MET A 1 -3.70 -9.28 15.64
C MET A 1 -2.70 -8.19 15.96
N CYS A 2 -2.96 -7.38 16.99
CA CYS A 2 -2.16 -6.22 17.34
C CYS A 2 -1.62 -6.37 18.76
N ASN A 3 -0.30 -6.48 18.90
CA ASN A 3 0.35 -6.57 20.21
C ASN A 3 1.17 -5.30 20.42
N PHE A 4 1.04 -4.71 21.60
CA PHE A 4 1.84 -3.57 22.01
C PHE A 4 2.09 -3.62 23.52
N THR A 5 3.16 -2.96 23.93
CA THR A 5 3.55 -2.83 25.33
C THR A 5 3.46 -1.36 25.69
N VAL A 6 2.73 -1.05 26.75
CA VAL A 6 2.66 0.30 27.30
C VAL A 6 3.46 0.33 28.58
N THR A 7 4.35 1.32 28.67
CA THR A 7 5.08 1.64 29.88
C THR A 7 4.61 2.99 30.37
N CYS A 8 4.10 3.02 31.59
CA CYS A 8 3.81 4.26 32.28
C CYS A 8 4.80 4.46 33.42
N SER A 9 5.50 5.59 33.42
CA SER A 9 6.45 5.95 34.47
C SER A 9 6.21 7.37 34.94
N SER A 10 6.18 7.58 36.25
CA SER A 10 6.50 8.90 36.82
C SER A 10 7.95 9.23 36.49
N GLY A 11 8.29 10.49 36.20
CA GLY A 11 9.67 10.91 35.89
C GLY A 11 10.72 10.63 36.98
N LEU A 12 10.32 10.09 38.14
CA LEU A 12 11.22 9.45 39.10
C LEU A 12 11.37 7.97 38.76
N SER A 13 12.61 7.53 38.59
CA SER A 13 13.07 6.23 38.09
C SER A 13 12.60 4.98 38.84
N GLU A 14 11.85 5.11 39.94
CA GLU A 14 11.46 3.96 40.79
C GLU A 14 9.96 3.57 40.68
N GLY A 15 9.16 4.24 39.85
CA GLY A 15 7.71 4.00 39.75
C GLY A 15 7.20 3.39 38.43
N ALA A 16 8.04 2.90 37.53
CA ALA A 16 7.58 2.48 36.20
C ALA A 16 6.72 1.19 36.24
N VAL A 17 5.48 1.27 35.74
CA VAL A 17 4.59 0.12 35.50
C VAL A 17 4.56 -0.15 33.99
N SER A 18 4.84 -1.39 33.59
CA SER A 18 4.74 -1.82 32.19
C SER A 18 3.76 -2.97 32.06
N ARG A 19 2.93 -2.92 31.01
CA ARG A 19 1.93 -3.94 30.73
C ARG A 19 1.83 -4.20 29.25
N SER A 20 1.80 -5.48 28.89
CA SER A 20 1.60 -5.92 27.52
C SER A 20 0.12 -6.20 27.28
N PHE A 21 -0.36 -5.71 26.15
CA PHE A 21 -1.73 -5.92 25.69
C PHE A 21 -1.72 -6.61 24.35
N SER A 22 -2.57 -7.61 24.22
CA SER A 22 -2.79 -8.37 22.98
C SER A 22 -4.22 -8.15 22.52
N CYS A 23 -4.38 -7.50 21.37
CA CYS A 23 -5.67 -7.05 20.86
C CYS A 23 -6.08 -7.78 19.57
N VAL A 24 -7.33 -8.26 19.55
CA VAL A 24 -7.98 -8.90 18.40
C VAL A 24 -9.21 -8.09 18.01
N THR A 25 -9.13 -7.48 16.83
CA THR A 25 -10.19 -6.75 16.09
C THR A 25 -10.83 -5.55 16.81
N ASN A 26 -11.19 -5.65 18.11
CA ASN A 26 -11.63 -4.58 19.02
C ASN A 26 -11.59 -5.01 20.51
N SER A 27 -11.02 -6.17 20.83
CA SER A 27 -10.96 -6.71 22.18
C SER A 27 -9.51 -6.91 22.57
N CYS A 28 -9.11 -6.37 23.72
CA CYS A 28 -7.74 -6.47 24.22
C CYS A 28 -7.71 -7.30 25.49
N ASP A 29 -6.86 -8.32 25.50
CA ASP A 29 -6.51 -9.06 26.69
C ASP A 29 -5.25 -8.47 27.32
N GLN A 30 -5.33 -8.29 28.64
CA GLN A 30 -4.21 -7.88 29.46
C GLN A 30 -3.38 -9.10 29.84
N SER A 31 -2.11 -9.11 29.43
CA SER A 31 -1.16 -10.11 29.93
C SER A 31 -0.52 -9.55 31.20
N ASP A 32 -0.62 -10.28 32.30
CA ASP A 32 -0.17 -9.83 33.61
C ASP A 32 1.34 -9.67 33.68
N THR A 33 1.84 -8.51 34.14
CA THR A 33 3.07 -8.38 34.95
C THR A 33 3.06 -7.05 35.75
N HIS A 34 3.83 -7.07 36.85
CA HIS A 34 3.76 -6.34 38.12
C HIS A 34 3.48 -4.83 38.14
N SER A 35 2.71 -4.44 39.16
CA SER A 35 2.62 -3.07 39.68
C SER A 35 3.54 -2.94 40.91
N PRO A 36 4.56 -2.07 40.92
CA PRO A 36 5.29 -1.74 42.14
C PRO A 36 4.35 -0.94 43.05
N GLY A 37 4.08 -1.46 44.25
CA GLY A 37 3.35 -0.73 45.28
C GLY A 37 4.30 0.17 46.05
N HIS A 38 4.23 1.48 45.84
CA HIS A 38 4.92 2.47 46.68
C HIS A 38 3.90 3.35 47.41
N THR A 39 4.23 3.69 48.66
CA THR A 39 3.33 4.27 49.66
C THR A 39 3.01 5.75 49.47
N ASP A 40 3.81 6.49 48.68
CA ASP A 40 3.68 7.96 48.53
C ASP A 40 3.22 8.41 47.11
N SER A 41 3.25 7.50 46.13
CA SER A 41 2.83 7.75 44.75
C SER A 41 2.23 6.48 44.16
N SER A 42 1.01 6.57 43.62
CA SER A 42 0.31 5.47 42.97
C SER A 42 0.30 5.68 41.46
N ILE A 43 0.76 4.65 40.73
CA ILE A 43 0.68 4.58 39.27
C ILE A 43 -0.28 3.46 38.91
N ALA A 44 -1.28 3.81 38.12
CA ALA A 44 -2.34 2.90 37.75
C ALA A 44 -2.55 2.94 36.24
N LEU A 45 -2.54 1.77 35.61
CA LEU A 45 -2.70 1.60 34.17
C LEU A 45 -3.97 0.80 33.90
N PHE A 46 -4.86 1.30 33.05
CA PHE A 46 -6.13 0.68 32.75
C PHE A 46 -6.48 0.75 31.27
N LEU A 47 -7.25 -0.24 30.80
CA LEU A 47 -7.94 -0.20 29.52
C LEU A 47 -9.34 0.37 29.71
N SER A 48 -9.74 1.33 28.87
CA SER A 48 -11.10 1.83 28.79
C SER A 48 -11.52 1.93 27.32
N GLY A 49 -12.30 0.96 26.86
CA GLY A 49 -12.68 0.85 25.45
C GLY A 49 -11.47 0.74 24.51
N SER A 50 -11.32 1.74 23.63
CA SER A 50 -10.20 1.89 22.68
C SER A 50 -9.01 2.68 23.23
N SER A 51 -9.05 3.08 24.50
CA SER A 51 -8.04 3.94 25.12
C SER A 51 -7.33 3.26 26.28
N ILE A 52 -6.07 3.62 26.46
CA ILE A 52 -5.26 3.24 27.61
C ILE A 52 -5.07 4.47 28.45
N ILE A 53 -5.39 4.33 29.72
CA ILE A 53 -5.32 5.42 30.69
C ILE A 53 -4.18 5.08 31.64
N CYS A 54 -3.20 5.97 31.71
CA CYS A 54 -2.28 5.99 32.84
C CYS A 54 -2.64 7.11 33.79
N ASN A 55 -2.83 6.75 35.05
CA ASN A 55 -3.05 7.70 36.13
C ASN A 55 -1.87 7.64 37.09
N HIS A 56 -1.28 8.79 37.37
CA HIS A 56 -0.27 8.98 38.40
C HIS A 56 -0.83 9.96 39.44
N SER A 57 -0.90 9.51 40.68
CA SER A 57 -1.39 10.31 41.81
C SER A 57 -0.40 10.29 42.96
N ASN A 58 -0.23 11.43 43.63
CA ASN A 58 0.46 11.54 44.90
C ASN A 58 -0.46 12.25 45.90
N HIS A 59 0.01 12.44 47.13
CA HIS A 59 -0.76 13.06 48.20
C HIS A 59 -1.25 14.50 47.91
N VAL A 60 -0.71 15.18 46.89
CA VAL A 60 -0.93 16.61 46.64
C VAL A 60 -1.51 16.89 45.25
N SER A 61 -1.28 16.01 44.29
CA SER A 61 -1.51 16.24 42.86
C SER A 61 -1.76 14.93 42.13
N TRP A 62 -2.51 15.01 41.04
CA TRP A 62 -2.77 13.88 40.17
C TRP A 62 -2.61 14.31 38.72
N SER A 63 -2.20 13.37 37.87
CA SER A 63 -1.96 13.56 36.45
C SER A 63 -2.44 12.32 35.71
N GLN A 64 -3.28 12.50 34.71
CA GLN A 64 -3.77 11.44 33.85
C GLN A 64 -3.27 11.66 32.43
N ASP A 65 -2.77 10.60 31.82
CA ASP A 65 -2.47 10.53 30.40
C ASP A 65 -3.36 9.48 29.74
N THR A 66 -3.78 9.73 28.51
CA THR A 66 -4.71 8.86 27.78
C THR A 66 -4.22 8.68 26.35
N TRP A 67 -4.01 7.42 25.97
CA TRP A 67 -3.49 7.04 24.67
C TRP A 67 -4.47 6.13 23.94
N ASP A 68 -4.91 6.56 22.76
CA ASP A 68 -5.78 5.79 21.87
C ASP A 68 -4.94 4.81 21.04
N TYR A 69 -5.09 3.52 21.30
CA TYR A 69 -4.34 2.48 20.59
C TYR A 69 -5.00 2.06 19.27
N GLN A 70 -6.26 2.44 19.04
CA GLN A 70 -7.02 1.97 17.87
C GLN A 70 -6.41 2.51 16.58
N GLN A 71 -6.01 3.78 16.56
CA GLN A 71 -5.32 4.38 15.41
C GLN A 71 -4.00 3.68 15.08
N GLU A 72 -3.24 3.25 16.10
CA GLU A 72 -1.96 2.58 15.93
C GLU A 72 -2.13 1.11 15.49
N CYS A 73 -3.16 0.43 15.99
CA CYS A 73 -3.51 -0.91 15.54
C CYS A 73 -4.13 -0.94 14.14
N GLU A 74 -4.91 0.07 13.75
CA GLU A 74 -5.46 0.20 12.39
C GLU A 74 -4.33 0.37 11.37
N LYS A 75 -3.32 1.22 11.65
CA LYS A 75 -2.11 1.35 10.81
C LYS A 75 -1.36 0.03 10.63
N LYS A 76 -1.33 -0.83 11.67
CA LYS A 76 -0.71 -2.17 11.62
C LYS A 76 -1.58 -3.22 10.93
N GLY A 77 -2.90 -3.10 11.01
CA GLY A 77 -3.88 -4.03 10.44
C GLY A 77 -4.06 -3.85 8.93
N ILE A 78 -3.79 -2.66 8.41
CA ILE A 78 -3.83 -2.38 6.97
C ILE A 78 -2.44 -2.68 6.36
N LYS A 79 -2.04 -3.95 6.40
CA LYS A 79 -1.32 -4.49 5.24
C LYS A 79 -2.39 -4.94 4.26
N ASP A 80 -3.05 -3.97 3.65
CA ASP A 80 -3.80 -4.24 2.43
C ASP A 80 -2.75 -4.71 1.42
N ASP A 81 -2.60 -6.03 1.25
CA ASP A 81 -1.87 -6.69 0.16
C ASP A 81 -2.54 -6.45 -1.21
N LYS A 82 -3.10 -5.26 -1.41
CA LYS A 82 -3.74 -4.80 -2.65
C LYS A 82 -2.82 -4.02 -3.60
N PRO A 83 -1.60 -3.52 -3.26
CA PRO A 83 -0.84 -2.76 -4.25
C PRO A 83 -0.27 -3.65 -5.35
N ALA A 84 -0.02 -4.94 -5.12
CA ALA A 84 0.57 -5.81 -6.14
C ALA A 84 -0.43 -6.21 -7.22
N VAL A 85 -1.63 -6.68 -6.83
CA VAL A 85 -2.64 -7.17 -7.79
C VAL A 85 -3.14 -6.05 -8.71
N ILE A 86 -3.41 -4.86 -8.14
CA ILE A 86 -3.87 -3.71 -8.92
C ILE A 86 -2.79 -3.27 -9.92
N ARG A 87 -1.51 -3.30 -9.52
CA ARG A 87 -0.39 -3.00 -10.43
C ARG A 87 -0.35 -3.98 -11.60
N PHE A 88 -0.49 -5.29 -11.35
CA PHE A 88 -0.48 -6.29 -12.43
C PHE A 88 -1.64 -6.10 -13.42
N ILE A 89 -2.82 -5.73 -12.94
CA ILE A 89 -3.98 -5.45 -13.80
C ILE A 89 -3.68 -4.26 -14.71
N ILE A 90 -3.13 -3.16 -14.17
CA ILE A 90 -2.80 -1.97 -14.96
C ILE A 90 -1.75 -2.29 -16.02
N PHE A 91 -0.66 -2.99 -15.65
CA PHE A 91 0.37 -3.41 -16.62
C PHE A 91 -0.20 -4.34 -17.70
N GLY A 92 -1.10 -5.27 -17.33
CA GLY A 92 -1.75 -6.17 -18.27
C GLY A 92 -2.61 -5.42 -19.30
N VAL A 93 -3.40 -4.44 -18.86
CA VAL A 93 -4.25 -3.65 -19.76
C VAL A 93 -3.40 -2.78 -20.70
N VAL A 94 -2.38 -2.10 -20.17
CA VAL A 94 -1.51 -1.23 -20.99
C VAL A 94 -0.75 -2.04 -22.05
N THR A 95 -0.18 -3.19 -21.68
CA THR A 95 0.56 -4.05 -22.62
C THR A 95 -0.35 -4.61 -23.71
N PHE A 96 -1.58 -4.99 -23.37
CA PHE A 96 -2.57 -5.46 -24.35
C PHE A 96 -2.96 -4.37 -25.36
N VAL A 97 -3.24 -3.14 -24.91
CA VAL A 97 -3.58 -2.01 -25.79
C VAL A 97 -2.42 -1.68 -26.73
N VAL A 98 -1.18 -1.66 -26.23
CA VAL A 98 0.01 -1.42 -27.06
C VAL A 98 0.17 -2.50 -28.12
N ALA A 99 -0.03 -3.77 -27.76
CA ALA A 99 0.04 -4.87 -28.72
C ALA A 99 -0.99 -4.73 -29.85
N LEU A 100 -2.24 -4.35 -29.54
CA LEU A 100 -3.28 -4.12 -30.54
C LEU A 100 -2.92 -2.99 -31.51
N VAL A 101 -2.36 -1.88 -31.00
CA VAL A 101 -1.90 -0.75 -31.83
C VAL A 101 -0.77 -1.18 -32.76
N LEU A 102 0.21 -1.93 -32.26
CA LEU A 102 1.32 -2.44 -33.08
C LEU A 102 0.83 -3.38 -34.19
N VAL A 103 -0.12 -4.27 -33.86
CA VAL A 103 -0.75 -5.18 -34.84
C VAL A 103 -1.49 -4.38 -35.90
N TYR A 104 -2.31 -3.40 -35.49
CA TYR A 104 -3.02 -2.52 -36.41
C TYR A 104 -2.07 -1.78 -37.36
N LEU A 105 -1.01 -1.15 -36.83
CA LEU A 105 0.00 -0.47 -37.63
C LEU A 105 0.72 -1.43 -38.58
N PHE A 106 1.03 -2.65 -38.13
CA PHE A 106 1.65 -3.67 -38.98
C PHE A 106 0.74 -4.05 -40.16
N PHE A 107 -0.56 -4.27 -39.91
CA PHE A 107 -1.54 -4.54 -40.96
C PHE A 107 -1.67 -3.37 -41.93
N ASP A 108 -1.73 -2.14 -41.44
CA ASP A 108 -1.79 -0.94 -42.28
C ASP A 108 -0.53 -0.76 -43.13
N LEU A 109 0.66 -0.94 -42.55
CA LEU A 109 1.92 -0.88 -43.29
C LEU A 109 1.99 -1.98 -44.36
N LYS A 110 1.54 -3.20 -44.05
CA LYS A 110 1.48 -4.30 -45.02
C LYS A 110 0.51 -3.99 -46.15
N ARG A 111 -0.65 -3.40 -45.85
CA ARG A 111 -1.63 -2.94 -46.86
C ARG A 111 -1.05 -1.84 -47.74
N ARG A 112 -0.38 -0.83 -47.15
CA ARG A 112 0.29 0.24 -47.90
C ARG A 112 1.41 -0.29 -48.80
N LYS A 113 2.19 -1.27 -48.33
CA LYS A 113 3.24 -1.92 -49.14
C LYS A 113 2.67 -2.68 -50.34
N ARG A 114 1.52 -3.35 -50.19
CA ARG A 114 0.83 -4.03 -51.31
C ARG A 114 0.39 -3.02 -52.38
N MET A 115 -0.32 -1.97 -51.98
CA MET A 115 -0.75 -0.92 -52.94
C MET A 115 0.44 -0.28 -53.67
N LYS A 116 1.55 0.01 -52.97
CA LYS A 116 2.75 0.55 -53.63
C LYS A 116 3.37 -0.42 -54.64
N ARG A 117 3.31 -1.74 -54.41
CA ARG A 117 3.83 -2.73 -55.37
C ARG A 117 2.94 -2.83 -56.60
N GLU A 118 1.62 -2.84 -56.41
CA GLU A 118 0.65 -2.86 -57.53
C GLU A 118 0.78 -1.61 -58.42
N ASN A 119 0.88 -0.41 -57.84
CA ASN A 119 1.07 0.83 -58.61
C ASN A 119 2.42 0.86 -59.35
N LEU A 120 3.50 0.35 -58.73
CA LEU A 120 4.81 0.31 -59.38
C LEU A 120 4.82 -0.67 -60.56
N GLU A 121 4.19 -1.83 -60.40
CA GLU A 121 4.07 -2.84 -61.45
C GLU A 121 3.26 -2.30 -62.63
N GLU A 122 2.14 -1.62 -62.39
CA GLU A 122 1.33 -0.96 -63.43
C GLU A 122 2.15 0.09 -64.22
N THR A 123 2.93 0.95 -63.54
CA THR A 123 3.77 1.95 -64.24
C THR A 123 4.91 1.37 -65.08
N VAL A 124 5.38 0.15 -64.77
CA VAL A 124 6.47 -0.50 -65.53
C VAL A 124 5.96 -1.06 -66.86
N TYR A 125 4.71 -1.52 -66.93
CA TYR A 125 4.14 -2.06 -68.17
C TYR A 125 3.82 -0.99 -69.21
N ASP A 126 3.48 0.23 -68.78
CA ASP A 126 3.16 1.34 -69.68
C ASP A 126 4.40 1.97 -70.36
N ASP A 127 5.61 1.72 -69.88
CA ASP A 127 6.86 2.34 -70.41
C ASP A 127 7.46 1.59 -71.62
N VAL A 128 6.88 0.47 -72.06
CA VAL A 128 7.40 -0.30 -73.20
C VAL A 128 7.02 0.38 -74.54
N GLN A 129 7.77 1.40 -74.92
CA GLN A 129 7.65 2.09 -76.21
C GLN A 129 8.26 1.25 -77.35
N VAL A 130 7.41 0.71 -78.23
CA VAL A 130 7.82 -0.03 -79.43
C VAL A 130 8.29 0.96 -80.52
N LYS A 131 9.59 0.99 -80.81
CA LYS A 131 10.14 1.76 -81.95
C LYS A 131 10.22 0.89 -83.20
N ILE A 132 9.50 1.29 -84.24
CA ILE A 132 9.59 0.70 -85.58
C ILE A 132 10.71 1.42 -86.33
N TYR A 133 11.71 0.67 -86.80
CA TYR A 133 12.73 1.18 -87.72
C TYR A 133 12.36 0.72 -89.14
N LEU A 134 12.16 1.68 -90.05
CA LEU A 134 12.03 1.40 -91.47
C LEU A 134 13.43 1.37 -92.08
N SER A 135 13.73 0.28 -92.80
CA SER A 135 14.98 0.06 -93.53
C SER A 135 14.93 0.63 -94.93
#